data_AF-A0A950XKJ9-F1
#
_entry.id   AF-A0A950XKJ9-F1
#
_cell.length_a   1.000
_cell.length_b   1.000
_cell.length_c   1.000
_cell.angle_alpha   90.00
_cell.angle_beta   90.00
_cell.angle_gamma   90.00
#
_symmetry.space_group_name_H-M   'P 1'
#
loop_
_entity.id
_entity.type
_entity.pdbx_description
1 polymer ?
#
loop_
_entity_poly.entity_id
_entity_poly.type
_entity_poly.pdbx_seq_one_letter_code
_entity_poly.pdbx_strand_id
1 'polypeptide(L)'
;MAFALGTDVAARLDREEPISMSAALPQTAHEAMLSARRYAGRDAASARIVDQAVAEDAVRATALELASAQVIKAGDALGTIKARMYAPVLTALRDTTITLG
;
A
#
# COMPACT_ATOMS: atom_id res chain seq x y z
N MET A 1 -9.25 -45.02 -14.76
CA MET A 1 -8.58 -44.27 -15.85
C MET A 1 -9.63 -43.34 -16.43
N ALA A 2 -9.48 -42.02 -16.57
CA ALA A 2 -8.34 -41.12 -16.43
C ALA A 2 -8.85 -39.69 -16.15
N PHE A 3 -7.93 -38.88 -15.63
CA PHE A 3 -8.02 -37.49 -15.16
C PHE A 3 -8.13 -36.48 -16.33
N ALA A 4 -8.79 -35.33 -16.10
CA ALA A 4 -8.49 -34.00 -16.66
C ALA A 4 -9.45 -32.98 -16.00
N LEU A 5 -9.10 -32.22 -14.95
CA LEU A 5 -8.20 -31.05 -14.92
C LEU A 5 -8.35 -30.17 -16.17
N GLY A 6 -8.98 -29.00 -16.04
CA GLY A 6 -8.91 -28.03 -17.14
C GLY A 6 -9.67 -26.71 -17.01
N THR A 7 -10.67 -26.56 -16.14
CA THR A 7 -11.55 -25.37 -16.20
C THR A 7 -11.51 -24.45 -14.98
N ASP A 8 -10.82 -24.81 -13.90
CA ASP A 8 -10.80 -23.99 -12.67
C ASP A 8 -9.64 -22.97 -12.61
N VAL A 9 -8.66 -23.07 -13.51
CA VAL A 9 -7.51 -22.12 -13.54
C VAL A 9 -7.92 -20.77 -14.14
N ALA A 10 -8.81 -20.75 -15.14
CA ALA A 10 -9.23 -19.50 -15.78
C ALA A 10 -10.11 -18.62 -14.87
N ALA A 11 -10.94 -19.23 -14.02
CA ALA A 11 -11.78 -18.49 -13.07
C ALA A 11 -10.98 -17.89 -11.89
N ARG A 12 -9.74 -18.35 -11.66
CA ARG A 12 -8.85 -17.84 -10.61
C ARG A 12 -8.01 -16.64 -11.07
N LEU A 13 -7.81 -16.46 -12.38
CA LEU A 13 -7.07 -15.34 -12.96
C LEU A 13 -7.92 -14.07 -13.16
N ASP A 14 -9.26 -14.17 -13.11
CA ASP A 14 -10.16 -13.01 -13.14
C ASP A 14 -10.30 -12.32 -11.77
N ARG A 15 -9.67 -12.85 -10.72
CA ARG A 15 -9.50 -12.17 -9.43
C ARG A 15 -8.06 -11.73 -9.23
N GLU A 16 -7.52 -11.02 -10.20
CA GLU A 16 -6.43 -10.07 -9.93
C GLU A 16 -7.05 -8.89 -9.15
N GLU A 17 -7.52 -9.14 -7.92
CA GLU A 17 -7.68 -8.07 -6.94
C GLU A 17 -6.25 -7.55 -6.72
N PRO A 18 -5.90 -6.37 -7.26
CA PRO A 18 -4.54 -5.89 -7.15
C PRO A 18 -4.24 -5.82 -5.66
N ILE A 19 -3.17 -6.49 -5.24
CA ILE A 19 -2.67 -6.41 -3.86
C ILE A 19 -2.32 -4.94 -3.63
N SER A 20 -3.30 -4.17 -3.17
CA SER A 20 -3.18 -2.73 -3.06
C SER A 20 -2.41 -2.46 -1.78
N MET A 21 -1.08 -2.37 -1.92
CA MET A 21 -0.24 -1.75 -0.91
C MET A 21 -0.75 -0.33 -0.73
N SER A 22 -1.39 -0.04 0.41
CA SER A 22 -2.34 1.07 0.66
C SER A 22 -1.98 2.49 0.19
N ALA A 23 -0.75 2.75 -0.25
CA ALA A 23 -0.27 4.06 -0.69
C ALA A 23 0.55 4.05 -2.00
N ALA A 24 1.01 2.90 -2.51
CA ALA A 24 1.87 2.84 -3.70
C ALA A 24 1.05 2.60 -4.97
N LEU A 25 1.51 3.16 -6.10
CA LEU A 25 0.95 2.83 -7.41
C LEU A 25 1.14 1.33 -7.68
N PRO A 26 0.13 0.61 -8.24
CA PRO A 26 0.23 -0.83 -8.47
C PRO A 26 1.49 -1.26 -9.23
N GLN A 27 1.93 -0.43 -10.19
CA GLN A 27 3.14 -0.68 -10.97
C GLN A 27 4.40 -0.60 -10.11
N THR A 28 4.51 0.41 -9.25
CA THR A 28 5.64 0.57 -8.32
C THR A 28 5.67 -0.56 -7.30
N ALA A 29 4.51 -1.00 -6.81
CA ALA A 29 4.41 -2.15 -5.91
C ALA A 29 4.90 -3.43 -6.62
N HIS A 30 4.44 -3.69 -7.84
CA HIS A 30 4.86 -4.86 -8.62
C HIS A 30 6.37 -4.86 -8.90
N GLU A 31 6.92 -3.72 -9.34
CA GLU A 31 8.35 -3.57 -9.57
C GLU A 31 9.15 -3.82 -8.27
N ALA A 32 8.77 -3.17 -7.17
CA ALA A 32 9.45 -3.32 -5.89
C ALA A 32 9.44 -4.77 -5.40
N MET A 33 8.29 -5.45 -5.51
CA MET A 33 8.10 -6.82 -5.02
C MET A 33 8.90 -7.85 -5.82
N LEU A 34 8.99 -7.72 -7.14
CA LEU A 34 9.63 -8.73 -7.99
C LEU A 34 11.13 -8.51 -8.20
N SER A 35 11.58 -7.25 -8.16
CA SER A 35 12.98 -6.91 -8.44
C SER A 35 13.83 -6.73 -7.19
N ALA A 36 13.20 -6.64 -6.01
CA ALA A 36 13.85 -6.20 -4.77
C ALA A 36 14.60 -4.86 -4.92
N ARG A 37 14.11 -3.98 -5.82
CA ARG A 37 14.72 -2.67 -6.09
C ARG A 37 14.71 -1.80 -4.83
N ARG A 38 15.85 -1.14 -4.58
CA ARG A 38 15.99 -0.15 -3.52
C ARG A 38 15.70 1.25 -4.06
N TYR A 39 14.89 2.01 -3.32
CA TYR A 39 14.53 3.39 -3.66
C TYR A 39 15.23 4.36 -2.70
N ALA A 40 16.12 5.20 -3.22
CA ALA A 40 16.66 6.34 -2.46
C ALA A 40 15.57 7.41 -2.30
N GLY A 41 15.73 8.35 -1.36
CA GLY A 41 14.65 9.29 -0.99
C GLY A 41 13.97 10.00 -2.18
N ARG A 42 14.75 10.58 -3.10
CA ARG A 42 14.18 11.28 -4.27
C ARG A 42 13.52 10.34 -5.28
N ASP A 43 14.05 9.12 -5.41
CA ASP A 43 13.48 8.08 -6.26
C ASP A 43 12.17 7.55 -5.67
N ALA A 44 12.11 7.40 -4.34
CA ALA A 44 10.90 7.00 -3.62
C ALA A 44 9.79 8.05 -3.78
N ALA A 45 10.12 9.35 -3.74
CA ALA A 45 9.15 10.42 -3.99
C ALA A 45 8.65 10.40 -5.45
N SER A 46 9.56 10.22 -6.41
CA SER A 46 9.24 10.12 -7.84
C SER A 46 8.35 8.90 -8.13
N ALA A 47 8.60 7.79 -7.44
CA ALA A 47 7.82 6.56 -7.52
C ALA A 47 6.53 6.60 -6.68
N ARG A 48 6.20 7.73 -6.05
CA ARG A 48 5.01 7.91 -5.20
C ARG A 48 4.93 6.91 -4.03
N ILE A 49 6.08 6.45 -3.55
CA ILE A 49 6.21 5.62 -2.34
C ILE A 49 6.13 6.51 -1.09
N VAL A 50 6.68 7.72 -1.17
CA VAL A 50 6.59 8.77 -0.15
C VAL A 50 6.02 10.05 -0.74
N ASP A 51 5.36 10.87 0.07
CA ASP A 51 4.83 12.16 -0.39
C ASP A 51 5.92 13.22 -0.62
N GLN A 52 6.98 13.21 0.19
CA GLN A 52 8.11 14.12 0.06
C GLN A 52 9.43 13.49 0.52
N ALA A 53 10.53 13.92 -0.10
CA ALA A 53 11.88 13.57 0.30
C ALA A 53 12.66 14.84 0.67
N VAL A 54 13.20 14.85 1.88
CA VAL A 54 13.98 15.97 2.43
C VAL A 54 15.39 15.49 2.82
N ALA A 55 16.29 16.42 3.11
CA ALA A 55 17.59 16.09 3.68
C ALA A 55 17.42 15.42 5.05
N GLU A 56 18.35 14.53 5.42
CA GLU A 56 18.27 13.70 6.63
C GLU A 56 18.08 14.52 7.91
N ASP A 57 18.87 15.60 8.04
CA ASP A 57 18.83 16.54 9.16
C ASP A 57 17.51 17.32 9.25
N ALA A 58 16.82 17.50 8.12
CA ALA A 58 15.54 18.20 8.05
C ALA A 58 14.32 17.30 8.35
N VAL A 59 14.44 15.96 8.27
CA VAL A 59 13.30 15.02 8.38
C VAL A 59 12.45 15.29 9.61
N ARG A 60 13.08 15.44 10.78
CA ARG A 60 12.37 15.63 12.04
C ARG A 60 11.63 16.97 12.09
N ALA A 61 12.27 18.05 11.67
CA ALA A 61 11.66 19.38 11.69
C ALA A 61 10.44 19.41 10.75
N THR A 62 10.60 18.94 9.52
CA THR A 62 9.52 18.91 8.54
C THR A 62 8.37 18.00 8.96
N ALA A 63 8.65 16.84 9.57
CA ALA A 63 7.61 15.95 10.08
C ALA A 63 6.77 16.63 11.19
N LEU A 64 7.43 17.37 12.09
CA LEU A 64 6.73 18.13 13.14
C LEU A 64 5.87 19.25 12.56
N GLU A 65 6.38 20.00 11.59
CA GLU A 65 5.61 21.05 10.91
C GLU A 65 4.34 20.49 10.26
N LEU A 66 4.46 19.38 9.52
CA LEU A 66 3.31 18.70 8.92
C LEU A 66 2.34 18.20 9.98
N ALA A 67 2.82 17.56 11.04
CA ALA A 67 1.97 17.06 12.11
C ALA A 67 1.20 18.20 12.79
N SER A 68 1.89 19.29 13.15
CA SER A 68 1.29 20.48 13.75
C SER A 68 0.18 21.08 12.88
N ALA A 69 0.36 21.12 11.56
CA ALA A 69 -0.67 21.59 10.63
C ALA A 69 -1.92 20.69 10.58
N GLN A 70 -1.81 19.42 10.96
CA GLN A 70 -2.92 18.46 10.93
C GLN A 70 -3.61 18.29 12.29
N VAL A 71 -3.05 18.83 13.39
CA VAL A 71 -3.60 18.65 14.76
C VAL A 71 -5.07 19.04 14.84
N ILE A 72 -5.47 20.15 14.22
CA ILE A 72 -6.87 20.63 14.28
C ILE A 72 -7.87 19.69 13.59
N LYS A 73 -7.40 18.76 12.75
CA LYS A 73 -8.22 17.77 12.05
C LYS A 73 -8.20 16.41 12.74
N ALA A 74 -7.39 16.25 13.79
CA ALA A 74 -7.28 14.99 14.52
C ALA A 74 -8.57 14.73 15.31
N GLY A 75 -9.22 13.60 15.05
CA GLY A 75 -10.44 13.19 15.74
C GLY A 75 -11.15 12.02 15.06
N ASP A 76 -12.22 11.54 15.68
CA ASP A 76 -12.96 10.34 15.27
C ASP A 76 -13.53 10.44 13.85
N ALA A 77 -13.89 11.65 13.42
CA ALA A 77 -14.37 11.91 12.07
C ALA A 77 -13.30 11.57 11.02
N LEU A 78 -12.06 12.01 11.22
CA LEU A 78 -10.95 11.71 10.31
C LEU A 78 -10.63 10.21 10.28
N GLY A 79 -10.64 9.56 11.46
CA GLY A 79 -10.48 8.11 11.57
C GLY A 79 -11.55 7.35 10.79
N THR A 80 -12.82 7.76 10.93
CA THR A 80 -13.96 7.17 10.22
C THR A 80 -13.83 7.35 8.70
N ILE A 81 -13.44 8.54 8.24
CA ILE A 81 -13.23 8.82 6.81
C ILE A 81 -12.16 7.88 6.24
N LYS A 82 -10.99 7.78 6.89
CA LYS A 82 -9.90 6.90 6.44
C LYS A 82 -10.33 5.43 6.45
N ALA A 83 -11.01 4.99 7.51
CA ALA A 83 -11.49 3.61 7.61
C ALA A 83 -12.45 3.24 6.48
N ARG A 84 -13.34 4.16 6.09
CA ARG A 84 -14.26 3.96 4.97
C ARG A 84 -13.54 4.01 3.62
N MET A 85 -12.65 4.98 3.42
CA MET A 85 -11.89 5.16 2.19
C MET A 85 -11.05 3.92 1.85
N TYR A 86 -10.44 3.30 2.86
CA TYR A 86 -9.54 2.15 2.70
C TYR A 86 -10.17 0.82 3.15
N ALA A 87 -11.50 0.72 3.19
CA ALA A 87 -12.19 -0.44 3.75
C ALA A 87 -11.75 -1.79 3.14
N PRO A 88 -11.63 -1.96 1.80
CA PRO A 88 -11.19 -3.23 1.21
C PRO A 88 -9.77 -3.62 1.65
N VAL A 89 -8.86 -2.64 1.71
CA VAL A 89 -7.47 -2.83 2.13
C VAL A 89 -7.39 -3.22 3.60
N LEU A 90 -8.18 -2.56 4.46
CA LEU A 90 -8.25 -2.91 5.88
C LEU A 90 -8.80 -4.32 6.11
N THR A 91 -9.76 -4.77 5.30
CA THR A 91 -10.25 -6.15 5.33
C THR A 91 -9.12 -7.12 4.99
N ALA A 92 -8.42 -6.91 3.87
CA ALA A 92 -7.34 -7.78 3.44
C ALA A 92 -6.18 -7.84 4.46
N LEU A 93 -5.79 -6.72 5.05
CA LEU A 93 -4.71 -6.67 6.05
C LEU A 93 -5.08 -7.27 7.42
N ARG A 94 -6.38 -7.30 7.75
CA ARG A 94 -6.88 -7.89 8.99
C ARG A 94 -7.19 -9.38 8.85
N ASP A 95 -7.23 -9.89 7.63
CA ASP A 95 -7.46 -11.29 7.39
C ASP A 95 -6.22 -12.11 7.77
N THR A 96 -6.24 -12.62 9.00
CA THR A 96 -5.18 -13.49 9.52
C THR A 96 -5.24 -14.91 8.97
N THR A 97 -6.24 -15.22 8.14
CA THR A 97 -6.36 -16.53 7.47
C THR A 97 -5.61 -16.56 6.13
N ILE A 98 -5.18 -15.39 5.63
CA ILE A 98 -4.25 -15.28 4.51
C ILE A 98 -2.87 -15.70 5.00
N THR A 99 -2.53 -16.97 4.79
CA THR A 99 -1.16 -17.46 4.95
C THR A 99 -0.32 -16.92 3.79
N LEU A 100 0.60 -16.00 4.08
CA LEU A 100 1.61 -15.54 3.13
C LEU A 100 2.73 -16.59 3.04
N GLY A 101 2.42 -17.77 2.50
CA GLY A 101 3.40 -18.81 2.11
C GLY A 101 4.30 -19.32 3.24
#